data_AF-A0A946Z0D8-F1
#
_entry.id   AF-A0A946Z0D8-F1
#
_cell.length_a   1.000
_cell.length_b   1.000
_cell.length_c   1.000
_cell.angle_alpha   90.00
_cell.angle_beta   90.00
_cell.angle_gamma   90.00
#
_symmetry.space_group_name_H-M   'P 1'
#
loop_
_entity.id
_entity.type
_entity.pdbx_description
1 polymer ?
#
loop_
_entity_poly.entity_id
_entity_poly.type
_entity_poly.pdbx_seq_one_letter_code
_entity_poly.pdbx_strand_id
1 'polypeptide(L)'
;MRIAVHPAGPVGIRAGRILLGEASLEALGVVDAPYRRSPDRRVERAGTIETYGVVVTDDIADPWTYVDRALEVDASAVLWVDGDLDAIEDQYGDAFRSRGTTLVVGANLGSGIAPALAAHEVAKGNVVQEVEIAWTEQGETLRKGVPVPFPQPVGPRWGEHFDADGPYRSVVVPTTGEWAAAMAKVTTLTSDGVTTRIVGTSDLGDHLEGLALAAAAVCAAQGRYEPGVATASDIGEPYLETALRAGLDVAAHTTT
;
A
#
# COMPACT_ATOMS: atom_id res chain seq x y z
N MET A 1 6.28 -19.18 -0.80
CA MET A 1 5.02 -18.54 -0.36
C MET A 1 3.88 -18.87 -1.33
N ARG A 2 2.68 -19.11 -0.81
CA ARG A 2 1.46 -19.34 -1.59
C ARG A 2 0.48 -18.21 -1.28
N ILE A 3 0.13 -17.41 -2.28
CA ILE A 3 -0.75 -16.25 -2.13
C ILE A 3 -2.01 -16.45 -2.98
N ALA A 4 -3.17 -16.23 -2.38
CA ALA A 4 -4.45 -16.13 -3.07
C ALA A 4 -4.76 -14.65 -3.34
N VAL A 5 -5.17 -14.33 -4.56
CA VAL A 5 -5.62 -12.98 -4.95
C VAL A 5 -7.06 -13.09 -5.43
N HIS A 6 -7.93 -12.26 -4.88
CA HIS A 6 -9.22 -11.91 -5.46
C HIS A 6 -9.10 -10.57 -6.20
N PRO A 7 -8.98 -10.58 -7.54
CA PRO A 7 -8.84 -9.37 -8.33
C PRO A 7 -10.23 -8.85 -8.74
N ALA A 8 -10.86 -8.05 -7.88
CA ALA A 8 -12.14 -7.41 -8.15
C ALA A 8 -12.01 -6.30 -9.21
N GLY A 9 -10.85 -5.63 -9.25
CA GLY A 9 -10.55 -4.53 -10.14
C GLY A 9 -9.17 -4.60 -10.81
N PRO A 10 -8.77 -3.52 -11.51
CA PRO A 10 -7.47 -3.43 -12.17
C PRO A 10 -6.28 -3.53 -11.21
N VAL A 11 -6.44 -3.04 -9.97
CA VAL A 11 -5.40 -3.05 -8.94
C VAL A 11 -5.02 -4.47 -8.54
N GLY A 12 -6.01 -5.33 -8.27
CA GLY A 12 -5.79 -6.74 -7.91
C GLY A 12 -5.21 -7.54 -9.08
N ILE A 13 -5.64 -7.25 -10.32
CA ILE A 13 -5.03 -7.83 -11.52
C ILE A 13 -3.54 -7.43 -11.61
N ARG A 14 -3.21 -6.16 -11.34
CA ARG A 14 -1.83 -5.66 -11.35
C ARG A 14 -1.00 -6.24 -10.21
N ALA A 15 -1.53 -6.30 -9.00
CA ALA A 15 -0.89 -6.93 -7.85
C ALA A 15 -0.53 -8.39 -8.15
N GLY A 16 -1.47 -9.17 -8.69
CA GLY A 16 -1.22 -10.55 -9.11
C GLY A 16 -0.09 -10.68 -10.12
N ARG A 17 0.01 -9.76 -11.10
CA ARG A 17 1.12 -9.75 -12.07
C ARG A 17 2.46 -9.40 -11.43
N ILE A 18 2.47 -8.44 -10.50
CA ILE A 18 3.68 -8.03 -9.78
C ILE A 18 4.19 -9.17 -8.89
N LEU A 19 3.28 -9.88 -8.20
CA LEU A 19 3.60 -11.04 -7.38
C LEU A 19 4.27 -12.16 -8.20
N LEU A 20 3.99 -12.32 -9.49
CA LEU A 20 4.71 -13.28 -10.33
C LEU A 20 6.20 -12.93 -10.50
N GLY A 21 6.60 -11.68 -10.27
CA GLY A 21 8.01 -11.29 -10.18
C GLY A 21 8.71 -11.79 -8.91
N GLU A 22 7.97 -12.18 -7.87
CA GLU A 22 8.53 -12.59 -6.59
C GLU A 22 9.16 -13.98 -6.66
N ALA A 23 10.47 -14.04 -6.41
CA ALA A 23 11.25 -15.27 -6.54
C ALA A 23 10.80 -16.38 -5.58
N SER A 24 10.33 -16.02 -4.39
CA SER A 24 9.84 -16.95 -3.38
C SER A 24 8.37 -17.32 -3.55
N LEU A 25 7.68 -16.82 -4.59
CA LEU A 25 6.31 -17.22 -4.91
C LEU A 25 6.28 -18.63 -5.50
N GLU A 26 5.58 -19.53 -4.83
CA GLU A 26 5.37 -20.92 -5.23
C GLU A 26 4.07 -21.10 -6.03
N ALA A 27 3.00 -20.42 -5.60
CA ALA A 27 1.70 -20.45 -6.25
C ALA A 27 0.94 -19.13 -6.07
N LEU A 28 0.26 -18.71 -7.13
CA LEU A 28 -0.68 -17.60 -7.16
C LEU A 28 -2.07 -18.15 -7.47
N GLY A 29 -2.92 -18.23 -6.46
CA GLY A 29 -4.31 -18.64 -6.59
C GLY A 29 -5.18 -17.47 -7.03
N VAL A 30 -5.87 -17.59 -8.16
CA VAL A 30 -6.86 -16.59 -8.58
C VAL A 30 -8.24 -17.04 -8.11
N VAL A 31 -8.85 -16.25 -7.20
CA VAL A 31 -10.11 -16.53 -6.52
C VAL A 31 -11.24 -15.70 -7.12
N ASP A 32 -12.39 -16.34 -7.38
CA ASP A 32 -13.66 -15.71 -7.78
C ASP A 32 -13.59 -14.72 -8.97
N ALA A 33 -12.58 -14.90 -9.82
CA ALA A 33 -12.44 -14.17 -11.08
C ALA A 33 -12.49 -15.12 -12.28
N PRO A 34 -12.88 -14.63 -13.47
CA PRO A 34 -12.83 -15.41 -14.70
C PRO A 34 -11.40 -15.87 -14.99
N TYR A 35 -11.10 -17.13 -14.68
CA TYR A 35 -9.77 -17.68 -14.91
C TYR A 35 -9.55 -17.90 -16.41
N ARG A 36 -8.56 -17.20 -16.96
CA ARG A 36 -7.95 -17.54 -18.25
C ARG A 36 -6.65 -18.27 -17.99
N ARG A 37 -6.42 -19.36 -18.71
CA ARG A 37 -5.19 -20.15 -18.59
C ARG A 37 -3.97 -19.24 -18.71
N SER A 38 -3.19 -19.16 -17.64
CA SER A 38 -1.94 -18.42 -17.62
C SER A 38 -0.83 -19.22 -18.28
N PRO A 39 0.11 -18.59 -19.01
CA PRO A 39 1.34 -19.24 -19.43
C PRO A 39 2.30 -19.50 -18.25
N ASP A 40 2.17 -18.76 -17.14
CA ASP A 40 2.97 -19.01 -15.93
C ASP A 40 2.36 -20.15 -15.12
N ARG A 41 3.16 -21.20 -14.91
CA ARG A 41 2.77 -22.42 -14.20
C ARG A 41 2.42 -22.22 -12.72
N ARG A 42 2.83 -21.11 -12.12
CA ARG A 42 2.52 -20.77 -10.72
C ARG A 42 1.10 -20.24 -10.56
N VAL A 43 0.47 -19.77 -11.65
CA VAL A 43 -0.89 -19.24 -11.60
C VAL A 43 -1.87 -20.39 -11.73
N GLU A 44 -2.76 -20.49 -10.76
CA GLU A 44 -3.81 -21.51 -10.72
C GLU A 44 -5.17 -20.89 -10.41
N ARG A 45 -6.24 -21.54 -10.88
CA ARG A 45 -7.58 -21.22 -10.42
C ARG A 45 -7.76 -21.81 -9.03
N ALA A 46 -7.94 -20.96 -8.03
CA ALA A 46 -8.19 -21.39 -6.67
C ALA A 46 -9.70 -21.62 -6.47
N GLY A 47 -10.10 -22.89 -6.32
CA GLY A 47 -11.47 -23.23 -5.95
C GLY A 47 -11.74 -23.04 -4.45
N THR A 48 -10.70 -23.18 -3.63
CA THR A 48 -10.68 -22.90 -2.19
C THR A 48 -9.37 -22.19 -1.85
N ILE A 49 -9.31 -21.55 -0.68
CA ILE A 49 -8.13 -20.80 -0.23
C ILE A 49 -7.33 -21.50 0.87
N GLU A 50 -7.72 -22.72 1.27
CA GLU A 50 -7.14 -23.48 2.40
C GLU A 50 -5.63 -23.73 2.33
N THR A 51 -5.05 -23.68 1.13
CA THR A 51 -3.61 -23.95 0.92
C THR A 51 -2.75 -22.69 0.79
N TYR A 52 -3.33 -21.50 0.99
CA TYR A 52 -2.64 -20.22 0.85
C TYR A 52 -2.45 -19.59 2.24
N GLY A 53 -1.27 -19.03 2.48
CA GLY A 53 -0.97 -18.36 3.74
C GLY A 53 -1.39 -16.89 3.77
N VAL A 54 -1.71 -16.32 2.61
CA VAL A 54 -2.15 -14.93 2.46
C VAL A 54 -3.27 -14.85 1.43
N VAL A 55 -4.31 -14.09 1.76
CA VAL A 55 -5.41 -13.71 0.88
C VAL A 55 -5.33 -12.21 0.63
N VAL A 56 -5.41 -11.81 -0.63
CA VAL A 56 -5.24 -10.42 -1.06
C VAL A 56 -6.44 -10.00 -1.87
N THR A 57 -6.96 -8.80 -1.63
CA THR A 57 -8.04 -8.27 -2.46
C THR A 57 -8.00 -6.75 -2.63
N ASP A 58 -8.45 -6.30 -3.79
CA ASP A 58 -8.76 -4.91 -4.11
C ASP A 58 -10.26 -4.63 -4.17
N ASP A 59 -11.10 -5.52 -3.64
CA ASP A 59 -12.55 -5.33 -3.60
C ASP A 59 -12.93 -4.20 -2.64
N ILE A 60 -13.57 -3.16 -3.17
CA ILE A 60 -14.05 -2.02 -2.40
C ILE A 60 -15.51 -2.22 -1.97
N ALA A 61 -16.27 -3.05 -2.70
CA ALA A 61 -17.68 -3.27 -2.44
C ALA A 61 -17.89 -4.30 -1.32
N ASP A 62 -17.07 -5.34 -1.27
CA ASP A 62 -17.15 -6.40 -0.27
C ASP A 62 -15.78 -6.97 0.15
N PRO A 63 -14.88 -6.14 0.71
CA PRO A 63 -13.56 -6.60 1.16
C PRO A 63 -13.65 -7.64 2.28
N TRP A 64 -14.67 -7.52 3.15
CA TRP A 64 -14.79 -8.28 4.40
C TRP A 64 -15.07 -9.76 4.17
N THR A 65 -15.78 -10.12 3.09
CA THR A 65 -15.95 -11.52 2.69
C THR A 65 -14.61 -12.26 2.57
N TYR A 66 -13.54 -11.60 2.12
CA TYR A 66 -12.22 -12.22 2.00
C TYR A 66 -11.43 -12.25 3.31
N VAL A 67 -11.73 -11.34 4.23
CA VAL A 67 -11.20 -11.37 5.61
C VAL A 67 -11.77 -12.57 6.37
N ASP A 68 -13.09 -12.75 6.31
CA ASP A 68 -13.78 -13.88 6.96
C ASP A 68 -13.27 -15.22 6.42
N ARG A 69 -13.15 -15.34 5.10
CA ARG A 69 -12.60 -16.57 4.49
C ARG A 69 -11.14 -16.81 4.89
N ALA A 70 -10.32 -15.76 5.02
CA ALA A 70 -8.94 -15.92 5.48
C ALA A 70 -8.89 -16.46 6.92
N LEU A 71 -9.76 -15.96 7.80
CA LEU A 71 -9.90 -16.45 9.18
C LEU A 71 -10.38 -17.91 9.26
N GLU A 72 -11.25 -18.34 8.35
CA GLU A 72 -11.71 -19.73 8.28
C GLU A 72 -10.58 -20.72 7.99
N VAL A 73 -9.50 -20.27 7.35
CA VAL A 73 -8.37 -21.12 6.92
C VAL A 73 -7.05 -20.76 7.58
N ASP A 74 -7.07 -19.94 8.63
CA ASP A 74 -5.88 -19.45 9.34
C ASP A 74 -4.83 -18.80 8.41
N ALA A 75 -5.29 -17.98 7.46
CA ALA A 75 -4.45 -17.17 6.59
C ALA A 75 -4.41 -15.70 7.05
N SER A 76 -3.35 -14.98 6.68
CA SER A 76 -3.34 -13.52 6.75
C SER A 76 -4.18 -12.93 5.62
N ALA A 77 -4.76 -11.75 5.84
CA ALA A 77 -5.53 -11.02 4.84
C ALA A 77 -4.87 -9.66 4.53
N VAL A 78 -4.87 -9.24 3.28
CA VAL A 78 -4.33 -7.94 2.84
C VAL A 78 -5.36 -7.25 1.96
N LEU A 79 -5.80 -6.08 2.40
CA LEU A 79 -6.82 -5.28 1.74
C LEU A 79 -6.20 -4.00 1.16
N TRP A 80 -6.59 -3.68 -0.07
CA TRP A 80 -6.26 -2.38 -0.66
C TRP A 80 -6.97 -1.22 0.07
N VAL A 81 -8.21 -1.43 0.49
CA VAL A 81 -9.03 -0.41 1.13
C VAL A 81 -8.52 0.01 2.50
N ASP A 82 -8.76 1.26 2.83
CA ASP A 82 -8.72 1.76 4.20
C ASP A 82 -9.96 1.35 4.97
N GLY A 83 -9.96 1.61 6.28
CA GLY A 83 -11.16 1.59 7.08
C GLY A 83 -10.93 2.16 8.47
N ASP A 84 -11.99 2.21 9.25
CA ASP A 84 -11.94 2.62 10.65
C ASP A 84 -11.15 1.57 11.45
N LEU A 85 -9.90 1.90 11.79
CA LEU A 85 -8.98 0.96 12.43
C LEU A 85 -9.48 0.50 13.80
N ASP A 86 -10.15 1.37 14.56
CA ASP A 86 -10.70 1.01 15.87
C ASP A 86 -11.82 -0.01 15.70
N ALA A 87 -12.72 0.23 14.75
CA ALA A 87 -13.80 -0.71 14.45
C ALA A 87 -13.27 -2.06 13.90
N ILE A 88 -12.23 -2.02 13.05
CA ILE A 88 -11.61 -3.22 12.48
C ILE A 88 -10.88 -4.02 13.55
N GLU A 89 -10.13 -3.37 14.45
CA GLU A 89 -9.44 -4.02 15.58
C GLU A 89 -10.46 -4.66 16.53
N ASP A 90 -11.54 -3.96 16.88
CA ASP A 90 -12.61 -4.51 17.72
C ASP A 90 -13.27 -5.74 17.09
N GLN A 91 -13.44 -5.76 15.77
CA GLN A 91 -14.11 -6.86 15.06
C GLN A 91 -13.18 -8.06 14.79
N TYR A 92 -11.93 -7.83 14.38
CA TYR A 92 -11.06 -8.86 13.83
C TYR A 92 -9.74 -9.05 14.59
N GLY A 93 -9.30 -8.10 15.41
CA GLY A 93 -7.97 -8.08 16.03
C GLY A 93 -7.65 -9.35 16.81
N ASP A 94 -8.51 -9.73 17.75
CA ASP A 94 -8.31 -10.94 18.55
C ASP A 94 -8.38 -12.23 17.72
N ALA A 95 -9.18 -12.26 16.65
CA ALA A 95 -9.32 -13.42 15.80
C ALA A 95 -8.03 -13.71 15.01
N PHE A 96 -7.40 -12.68 14.44
CA PHE A 96 -6.11 -12.79 13.74
C PHE A 96 -4.97 -13.06 14.73
N ARG A 97 -4.94 -12.33 15.85
CA ARG A 97 -3.92 -12.48 16.89
C ARG A 97 -3.85 -13.89 17.47
N SER A 98 -5.01 -14.49 17.80
CA SER A 98 -5.07 -15.86 18.34
C SER A 98 -4.61 -16.95 17.37
N ARG A 99 -4.63 -16.66 16.05
CA ARG A 99 -4.17 -17.55 14.99
C ARG A 99 -2.71 -17.31 14.59
N GLY A 100 -2.09 -16.25 15.11
CA GLY A 100 -0.75 -15.84 14.69
C GLY A 100 -0.71 -15.28 13.26
N THR A 101 -1.83 -14.77 12.75
CA THR A 101 -1.96 -14.18 11.42
C THR A 101 -2.27 -12.68 11.52
N THR A 102 -2.24 -11.97 10.39
CA THR A 102 -2.46 -10.52 10.35
C THR A 102 -3.52 -10.14 9.32
N LEU A 103 -4.38 -9.18 9.66
CA LEU A 103 -5.18 -8.40 8.73
C LEU A 103 -4.44 -7.08 8.44
N VAL A 104 -3.97 -6.91 7.22
CA VAL A 104 -3.33 -5.68 6.75
C VAL A 104 -4.33 -4.87 5.93
N VAL A 105 -4.56 -3.62 6.32
CA VAL A 105 -5.43 -2.67 5.59
C VAL A 105 -4.64 -1.48 5.07
N GLY A 106 -5.25 -0.70 4.18
CA GLY A 106 -4.61 0.50 3.63
C GLY A 106 -3.38 0.20 2.78
N ALA A 107 -3.37 -0.95 2.08
CA ALA A 107 -2.30 -1.32 1.15
C ALA A 107 -2.43 -0.58 -0.19
N ASN A 108 -2.45 0.75 -0.12
CA ASN A 108 -2.69 1.68 -1.21
C ASN A 108 -1.66 2.83 -1.21
N LEU A 109 -1.82 3.81 -2.10
CA LEU A 109 -0.93 4.96 -2.16
C LEU A 109 -0.99 5.87 -0.93
N GLY A 110 -2.19 6.16 -0.41
CA GLY A 110 -2.42 7.18 0.61
C GLY A 110 -2.08 6.75 2.03
N SER A 111 -2.47 5.55 2.43
CA SER A 111 -2.21 4.99 3.76
C SER A 111 -1.02 4.04 3.80
N GLY A 112 -0.59 3.56 2.63
CA GLY A 112 0.57 2.67 2.49
C GLY A 112 1.82 3.42 2.07
N ILE A 113 1.93 3.75 0.78
CA ILE A 113 3.19 4.23 0.19
C ILE A 113 3.60 5.62 0.72
N ALA A 114 2.69 6.59 0.77
CA ALA A 114 3.04 7.95 1.20
C ALA A 114 3.54 8.01 2.66
N PRO A 115 2.89 7.34 3.64
CA PRO A 115 3.40 7.26 5.01
C PRO A 115 4.69 6.44 5.11
N ALA A 116 4.87 5.38 4.32
CA ALA A 116 6.11 4.60 4.31
C ALA A 116 7.31 5.43 3.79
N LEU A 117 7.10 6.27 2.78
CA LEU A 117 8.09 7.24 2.31
C LEU A 117 8.48 8.22 3.43
N ALA A 118 7.49 8.73 4.17
CA ALA A 118 7.72 9.63 5.29
C ALA A 118 8.49 8.93 6.41
N ALA A 119 8.07 7.73 6.81
CA ALA A 119 8.70 6.94 7.87
C ALA A 119 10.16 6.64 7.55
N HIS A 120 10.48 6.29 6.30
CA HIS A 120 11.86 6.07 5.86
C HIS A 120 12.74 7.33 5.99
N GLU A 121 12.20 8.51 5.68
CA GLU A 121 12.93 9.77 5.84
C GLU A 121 13.06 10.19 7.31
N VAL A 122 12.04 9.96 8.13
CA VAL A 122 12.05 10.20 9.59
C VAL A 122 13.07 9.30 10.30
N ALA A 123 13.22 8.04 9.87
CA ALA A 123 14.12 7.06 10.46
C ALA A 123 15.62 7.44 10.37
N LYS A 124 15.98 8.45 9.56
CA LYS A 124 17.36 8.92 9.40
C LYS A 124 17.90 9.69 10.61
N GLY A 125 17.09 9.92 11.65
CA GLY A 125 17.54 10.34 12.98
C GLY A 125 17.73 11.84 13.17
N ASN A 126 17.28 12.68 12.23
CA ASN A 126 17.26 14.13 12.42
C ASN A 126 16.05 14.55 13.27
N VAL A 127 16.12 15.75 13.87
CA VAL A 127 15.00 16.29 14.65
C VAL A 127 13.91 16.74 13.68
N VAL A 128 12.84 15.96 13.59
CA VAL A 128 11.69 16.24 12.72
C VAL A 128 10.94 17.47 13.23
N GLN A 129 10.73 18.44 12.34
CA GLN A 129 9.94 19.65 12.61
C GLN A 129 8.53 19.53 12.03
N GLU A 130 8.43 18.99 10.81
CA GLU A 130 7.17 18.88 10.08
C GLU A 130 7.24 17.71 9.10
N VAL A 131 6.11 17.01 8.96
CA VAL A 131 5.92 15.97 7.95
C VAL A 131 4.60 16.22 7.24
N GLU A 132 4.69 16.27 5.92
CA GLU A 132 3.54 16.34 5.02
C GLU A 132 3.60 15.16 4.05
N ILE A 133 2.49 14.47 3.86
CA ILE A 133 2.34 13.42 2.86
C ILE A 133 1.25 13.83 1.87
N ALA A 134 1.41 13.41 0.63
CA ALA A 134 0.39 13.65 -0.39
C ALA A 134 0.30 12.49 -1.36
N TRP A 135 -0.89 12.24 -1.87
CA TRP A 135 -1.13 11.24 -2.91
C TRP A 135 -2.21 11.73 -3.87
N THR A 136 -2.23 11.11 -5.04
CA THR A 136 -3.27 11.37 -6.03
C THR A 136 -4.46 10.45 -5.86
N GLU A 137 -5.66 10.97 -6.05
CA GLU A 137 -6.89 10.17 -6.20
C GLU A 137 -7.60 10.51 -7.50
N GLN A 138 -8.47 9.62 -7.98
CA GLN A 138 -9.27 9.90 -9.16
C GLN A 138 -10.29 11.00 -8.85
N GLY A 139 -10.23 12.11 -9.59
CA GLY A 139 -11.12 13.24 -9.36
C GLY A 139 -10.85 14.43 -10.28
N GLU A 140 -11.69 15.45 -10.18
CA GLU A 140 -11.51 16.67 -10.94
C GLU A 140 -10.29 17.45 -10.44
N THR A 141 -9.37 17.78 -11.35
CA THR A 141 -8.13 18.47 -10.99
C THR A 141 -8.42 19.87 -10.44
N LEU A 142 -7.84 20.19 -9.28
CA LEU A 142 -7.97 21.51 -8.67
C LEU A 142 -7.11 22.57 -9.35
N ARG A 143 -7.57 23.83 -9.27
CA ARG A 143 -6.86 25.01 -9.78
C ARG A 143 -6.20 25.87 -8.68
N LYS A 144 -6.44 25.53 -7.41
CA LYS A 144 -5.96 26.21 -6.20
C LYS A 144 -5.97 25.22 -5.03
N GLY A 145 -5.20 25.49 -3.98
CA GLY A 145 -5.15 24.64 -2.79
C GLY A 145 -3.73 24.59 -2.20
N VAL A 146 -3.38 23.45 -1.64
CA VAL A 146 -2.01 23.13 -1.21
C VAL A 146 -1.17 22.75 -2.43
N PRO A 147 -0.03 23.40 -2.71
CA PRO A 147 0.83 23.04 -3.83
C PRO A 147 1.63 21.77 -3.52
N VAL A 148 1.56 20.78 -4.40
CA VAL A 148 2.15 19.46 -4.20
C VAL A 148 3.11 19.14 -5.35
N PRO A 149 4.43 19.06 -5.12
CA PRO A 149 5.43 18.87 -6.18
C PRO A 149 5.71 17.38 -6.48
N PHE A 150 4.73 16.67 -7.04
CA PHE A 150 4.93 15.28 -7.47
C PHE A 150 6.01 15.15 -8.58
N PRO A 151 6.70 14.00 -8.66
CA PRO A 151 7.58 13.69 -9.79
C PRO A 151 6.82 13.57 -11.12
N GLN A 152 7.58 13.62 -12.22
CA GLN A 152 7.05 13.36 -13.56
C GLN A 152 6.72 11.87 -13.72
N PRO A 153 5.62 11.49 -14.39
CA PRO A 153 4.85 12.34 -15.33
C PRO A 153 3.66 13.10 -14.74
N VAL A 154 3.33 12.91 -13.45
CA VAL A 154 2.22 13.66 -12.82
C VAL A 154 2.58 15.15 -12.73
N GLY A 155 3.77 15.44 -12.19
CA GLY A 155 4.27 16.79 -12.00
C GLY A 155 3.48 17.60 -10.96
N PRO A 156 3.83 18.90 -10.78
CA PRO A 156 3.23 19.73 -9.75
C PRO A 156 1.70 19.89 -9.89
N ARG A 157 0.97 19.80 -8.78
CA ARG A 157 -0.51 19.88 -8.71
C ARG A 157 -0.99 20.59 -7.45
N TRP A 158 -2.30 20.76 -7.34
CA TRP A 158 -2.98 21.35 -6.20
C TRP A 158 -3.85 20.30 -5.50
N GLY A 159 -3.73 20.20 -4.19
CA GLY A 159 -4.55 19.33 -3.35
C GLY A 159 -5.27 20.06 -2.24
N GLU A 160 -6.01 19.29 -1.45
CA GLU A 160 -6.71 19.73 -0.25
C GLU A 160 -6.23 18.92 0.95
N HIS A 161 -6.21 19.56 2.12
CA HIS A 161 -5.89 18.83 3.34
C HIS A 161 -6.93 17.75 3.58
N PHE A 162 -6.45 16.55 3.88
CA PHE A 162 -7.25 15.45 4.32
C PHE A 162 -7.09 15.33 5.83
N ASP A 163 -8.18 15.51 6.56
CA ASP A 163 -8.19 15.32 8.01
C ASP A 163 -8.20 13.82 8.30
N ALA A 164 -7.01 13.23 8.37
CA ALA A 164 -6.79 11.94 8.99
C ALA A 164 -6.24 12.16 10.41
N ASP A 165 -6.75 11.40 11.38
CA ASP A 165 -6.12 11.29 12.69
C ASP A 165 -4.72 10.70 12.51
N GLY A 166 -3.67 11.51 12.69
CA GLY A 166 -2.30 11.06 12.49
C GLY A 166 -1.27 12.16 12.74
N PRO A 167 0.03 11.79 12.86
CA PRO A 167 1.11 12.74 13.10
C PRO A 167 1.47 13.57 11.86
N TYR A 168 0.88 13.28 10.71
CA TYR A 168 1.24 13.85 9.41
C TYR A 168 0.17 14.82 8.92
N ARG A 169 0.59 15.86 8.20
CA ARG A 169 -0.33 16.64 7.38
C ARG A 169 -0.57 15.89 6.09
N SER A 170 -1.79 15.39 5.88
CA SER A 170 -2.16 14.66 4.68
C SER A 170 -2.78 15.59 3.65
N VAL A 171 -2.46 15.38 2.37
CA VAL A 171 -2.99 16.15 1.24
C VAL A 171 -3.45 15.20 0.14
N VAL A 172 -4.74 15.24 -0.17
CA VAL A 172 -5.30 14.51 -1.31
C VAL A 172 -5.27 15.40 -2.54
N VAL A 173 -4.73 14.89 -3.64
CA VAL A 173 -4.65 15.60 -4.92
C VAL A 173 -5.53 14.91 -5.95
N PRO A 174 -6.72 15.43 -6.27
CA PRO A 174 -7.53 14.83 -7.31
C PRO A 174 -6.87 15.03 -8.68
N THR A 175 -6.81 13.95 -9.46
CA THR A 175 -6.22 13.94 -10.80
C THR A 175 -7.13 13.23 -11.78
N THR A 176 -7.09 13.71 -13.02
CA THR A 176 -7.71 13.04 -14.16
C THR A 176 -6.64 12.29 -14.95
N GLY A 177 -6.93 11.06 -15.36
CA GLY A 177 -6.07 10.29 -16.26
C GLY A 177 -5.50 9.05 -15.60
N GLU A 178 -4.52 8.45 -16.27
CA GLU A 178 -3.97 7.14 -15.92
C GLU A 178 -2.79 7.19 -14.96
N TRP A 179 -2.20 8.37 -14.71
CA TRP A 179 -1.01 8.52 -13.86
C TRP A 179 -1.39 8.86 -12.43
N ALA A 180 -0.71 8.23 -11.48
CA ALA A 180 -0.83 8.51 -10.05
C ALA A 180 0.54 8.83 -9.44
N ALA A 181 0.52 9.41 -8.25
CA ALA A 181 1.73 9.72 -7.49
C ALA A 181 1.46 9.68 -5.98
N ALA A 182 2.53 9.44 -5.23
CA ALA A 182 2.58 9.59 -3.79
C ALA A 182 3.89 10.27 -3.40
N MET A 183 3.88 11.02 -2.30
CA MET A 183 5.06 11.72 -1.83
C MET A 183 5.04 11.97 -0.33
N ALA A 184 6.24 12.21 0.20
CA ALA A 184 6.47 12.72 1.54
C ALA A 184 7.43 13.90 1.49
N LYS A 185 7.13 14.92 2.28
CA LYS A 185 7.95 16.08 2.54
C LYS A 185 8.26 16.11 4.02
N VAL A 186 9.54 15.97 4.36
CA VAL A 186 10.03 15.94 5.73
C VAL A 186 10.96 17.12 5.96
N THR A 187 10.56 18.01 6.86
CA THR A 187 11.37 19.14 7.31
C THR A 187 12.07 18.76 8.60
N THR A 188 13.39 18.86 8.62
CA THR A 188 14.20 18.49 9.78
C THR A 188 15.16 19.61 10.17
N LEU A 189 15.45 19.69 11.47
CA LEU A 189 16.53 20.51 11.99
C LEU A 189 17.82 19.68 12.03
N THR A 190 18.85 20.18 11.37
CA THR A 190 20.21 19.60 11.32
C THR A 190 21.21 20.56 11.96
N SER A 191 22.47 20.13 12.12
CA SER A 191 23.55 21.03 12.57
C SER A 191 23.74 22.24 11.66
N ASP A 192 23.40 22.08 10.37
CA ASP A 192 23.67 23.06 9.32
C ASP A 192 22.46 23.96 9.05
N GLY A 193 21.37 23.78 9.81
CA GLY A 193 20.12 24.54 9.69
C GLY A 193 18.91 23.65 9.41
N VAL A 194 17.84 24.28 8.93
CA VAL A 194 16.60 23.59 8.55
C VAL A 194 16.76 23.04 7.15
N THR A 195 16.55 21.74 6.98
CA THR A 195 16.55 21.09 5.67
C THR A 195 15.18 20.51 5.40
N THR A 196 14.71 20.63 4.15
CA THR A 196 13.48 19.99 3.69
C THR A 196 13.82 18.97 2.63
N ARG A 197 13.40 17.74 2.86
CA ARG A 197 13.58 16.64 1.92
C ARG A 197 12.22 16.21 1.37
N ILE A 198 12.12 16.15 0.05
CA ILE A 198 10.92 15.73 -0.66
C ILE A 198 11.28 14.44 -1.38
N VAL A 199 10.51 13.38 -1.13
CA VAL A 199 10.60 12.10 -1.83
C VAL A 199 9.25 11.76 -2.43
N GLY A 200 9.23 11.16 -3.60
CA GLY A 200 7.98 10.77 -4.22
C GLY A 200 8.15 9.77 -5.34
N THR A 201 7.04 9.18 -5.72
CA THR A 201 6.92 8.19 -6.80
C THR A 201 5.79 8.61 -7.73
N SER A 202 5.88 8.22 -9.00
CA SER A 202 4.78 8.40 -9.96
C SER A 202 4.89 7.38 -11.08
N ASP A 203 3.77 6.75 -11.41
CA ASP A 203 3.63 5.78 -12.50
C ASP A 203 2.13 5.63 -12.82
N LEU A 204 1.76 4.69 -13.68
CA LEU A 204 0.37 4.34 -13.97
C LEU A 204 -0.34 3.96 -12.66
N GLY A 205 -1.51 4.54 -12.41
CA GLY A 205 -2.23 4.44 -11.13
C GLY A 205 -2.50 3.02 -10.71
N ASP A 206 -3.14 2.22 -11.56
CA ASP A 206 -3.38 0.80 -11.28
C ASP A 206 -2.09 0.01 -11.02
N HIS A 207 -0.96 0.44 -11.62
CA HIS A 207 0.32 -0.20 -11.38
C HIS A 207 0.88 0.15 -10.00
N LEU A 208 0.90 1.43 -9.61
CA LEU A 208 1.36 1.85 -8.30
C LEU A 208 0.51 1.27 -7.16
N GLU A 209 -0.82 1.31 -7.30
CA GLU A 209 -1.73 0.71 -6.33
C GLU A 209 -1.55 -0.80 -6.25
N GLY A 210 -1.39 -1.47 -7.41
CA GLY A 210 -1.11 -2.89 -7.45
C GLY A 210 0.24 -3.24 -6.81
N LEU A 211 1.22 -2.35 -6.89
CA LEU A 211 2.53 -2.51 -6.28
C LEU A 211 2.43 -2.38 -4.75
N ALA A 212 1.71 -1.37 -4.26
CA ALA A 212 1.39 -1.21 -2.84
C ALA A 212 0.76 -2.48 -2.27
N LEU A 213 -0.29 -2.98 -2.93
CA LEU A 213 -0.99 -4.19 -2.53
C LEU A 213 -0.10 -5.44 -2.56
N ALA A 214 0.70 -5.62 -3.62
CA ALA A 214 1.62 -6.75 -3.74
C ALA A 214 2.74 -6.72 -2.69
N ALA A 215 3.29 -5.54 -2.39
CA ALA A 215 4.35 -5.40 -1.39
C ALA A 215 3.84 -5.76 0.01
N ALA A 216 2.61 -5.34 0.35
CA ALA A 216 1.98 -5.70 1.61
C ALA A 216 1.72 -7.21 1.70
N ALA A 217 1.25 -7.83 0.61
CA ALA A 217 1.06 -9.28 0.53
C ALA A 217 2.35 -10.08 0.75
N VAL A 218 3.46 -9.63 0.16
CA VAL A 218 4.77 -10.26 0.36
C VAL A 218 5.24 -10.11 1.80
N CYS A 219 5.08 -8.92 2.40
CA CYS A 219 5.44 -8.68 3.80
C CYS A 219 4.61 -9.54 4.76
N ALA A 220 3.30 -9.67 4.51
CA ALA A 220 2.42 -10.56 5.26
C ALA A 220 2.84 -12.03 5.11
N ALA A 221 3.15 -12.48 3.89
CA ALA A 221 3.61 -13.84 3.62
C ALA A 221 4.96 -14.18 4.27
N GLN A 222 5.76 -13.16 4.58
CA GLN A 222 7.04 -13.28 5.29
C GLN A 222 6.91 -13.12 6.81
N GLY A 223 5.69 -12.89 7.34
CA GLY A 223 5.46 -12.65 8.76
C GLY A 223 6.12 -11.36 9.28
N ARG A 224 6.15 -10.30 8.46
CA ARG A 224 6.75 -9.01 8.83
C ARG A 224 5.85 -8.15 9.73
N TYR A 225 4.56 -8.39 9.68
CA TYR A 225 3.60 -7.72 10.55
C TYR A 225 3.39 -8.54 11.82
N GLU A 226 3.13 -7.84 12.93
CA GLU A 226 2.67 -8.49 14.14
C GLU A 226 1.27 -9.10 13.94
N PRO A 227 0.91 -10.20 14.63
CA PRO A 227 -0.43 -10.75 14.57
C PRO A 227 -1.51 -9.80 15.11
N GLY A 228 -2.65 -9.74 14.43
CA GLY A 228 -3.74 -8.79 14.71
C GLY A 228 -4.08 -7.91 13.50
N VAL A 229 -4.49 -6.67 13.72
CA VAL A 229 -4.70 -5.69 12.64
C VAL A 229 -3.47 -4.80 12.50
N ALA A 230 -3.10 -4.50 11.26
CA ALA A 230 -2.05 -3.55 10.92
C ALA A 230 -2.46 -2.71 9.71
N THR A 231 -1.90 -1.52 9.60
CA THR A 231 -1.83 -0.80 8.32
C THR A 231 -0.60 -1.26 7.54
N ALA A 232 -0.64 -1.15 6.20
CA ALA A 232 0.52 -1.50 5.38
C ALA A 232 1.78 -0.67 5.74
N SER A 233 1.60 0.57 6.20
CA SER A 233 2.72 1.44 6.56
C SER A 233 3.27 1.23 7.97
N ASP A 234 2.64 0.41 8.81
CA ASP A 234 3.07 0.17 10.21
C ASP A 234 4.49 -0.40 10.31
N ILE A 235 4.91 -1.21 9.32
CA ILE A 235 6.27 -1.76 9.30
C ILE A 235 7.27 -0.78 8.68
N GLY A 236 6.80 0.25 7.96
CA GLY A 236 7.64 1.29 7.38
C GLY A 236 8.66 0.78 6.36
N GLU A 237 9.93 0.69 6.77
CA GLU A 237 11.06 0.38 5.88
C GLU A 237 10.96 -0.97 5.15
N PRO A 238 10.63 -2.11 5.78
CA PRO A 238 10.51 -3.39 5.08
C PRO A 238 9.41 -3.40 4.02
N TYR A 239 8.32 -2.66 4.23
CA TYR A 239 7.26 -2.49 3.23
C TYR A 239 7.78 -1.69 2.03
N LEU A 240 8.43 -0.55 2.28
CA LEU A 240 9.02 0.27 1.22
C LEU A 240 10.12 -0.46 0.45
N GLU A 241 11.01 -1.18 1.12
CA GLU A 241 12.05 -2.00 0.48
C GLU A 241 11.45 -3.09 -0.41
N THR A 242 10.36 -3.71 0.04
CA THR A 242 9.63 -4.69 -0.75
C THR A 242 9.01 -4.05 -2.00
N ALA A 243 8.44 -2.86 -1.86
CA ALA A 243 7.92 -2.08 -2.98
C ALA A 243 9.02 -1.69 -3.99
N LEU A 244 10.17 -1.17 -3.51
CA LEU A 244 11.33 -0.83 -4.34
C LEU A 244 11.84 -2.04 -5.11
N ARG A 245 11.97 -3.20 -4.45
CA ARG A 245 12.39 -4.46 -5.08
C ARG A 245 11.39 -4.96 -6.13
N ALA A 246 10.10 -4.69 -5.94
CA ALA A 246 9.04 -5.02 -6.89
C ALA A 246 8.98 -4.05 -8.09
N GLY A 247 9.75 -2.96 -8.07
CA GLY A 247 9.86 -2.00 -9.18
C GLY A 247 9.36 -0.59 -8.87
N LEU A 248 9.16 -0.22 -7.61
CA LEU A 248 8.80 1.15 -7.25
C LEU A 248 9.99 2.07 -7.51
N ASP A 249 9.80 3.07 -8.36
CA ASP A 249 10.79 4.13 -8.57
C ASP A 249 10.50 5.33 -7.67
N VAL A 250 11.54 5.85 -7.00
CA VAL A 250 11.46 6.99 -6.09
C VAL A 250 12.42 8.08 -6.53
N ALA A 251 11.88 9.28 -6.72
CA ALA A 251 12.63 10.51 -6.91
C ALA A 251 12.81 11.25 -5.59
N ALA A 252 13.93 11.96 -5.44
CA ALA A 252 14.22 12.75 -4.25
C ALA A 252 14.77 14.13 -4.59
N HIS A 253 14.38 15.12 -3.79
CA HIS A 253 14.88 16.49 -3.84
C HIS A 253 15.15 17.00 -2.41
N THR A 254 16.13 17.89 -2.26
CA THR A 254 16.49 18.47 -0.95
C THR A 254 16.72 19.96 -1.10
N THR A 255 16.11 20.73 -0.23
CA THR A 255 16.28 22.19 -0.13
C THR A 255 16.82 22.56 1.25
N THR A 256 17.74 23.53 1.27
CA THR A 256 18.42 24.08 2.45
C THR A 256 18.13 25.56 2.59
#